data_AF-A0A3D3BTQ0-F1
#
_entry.id   AF-A0A3D3BTQ0-F1
#
_cell.length_a   1.000
_cell.length_b   1.000
_cell.length_c   1.000
_cell.angle_alpha   90.00
_cell.angle_beta   90.00
_cell.angle_gamma   90.00
#
_symmetry.space_group_name_H-M   'P 1'
#
loop_
_entity.id
_entity.type
_entity.pdbx_description
1 polymer ?
#
loop_
_entity_poly.entity_id
_entity_poly.type
_entity_poly.pdbx_seq_one_letter_code
_entity_poly.pdbx_strand_id
1 'polypeptide(L)'
;ESEHWPMSHMFDAMGALSTKYNETPDKASRAFDADRDGFVIAGGGGVVVVEELEHALARGATIYAELTGYAATSDGHDMVAPSGEGGA
;
A
#
# COMPACT_ATOMS: atom_id res chain seq x y z
N GLU A 1 19.70 -2.66 -0.19
CA GLU A 1 18.86 -1.72 -0.95
C GLU A 1 19.27 -0.33 -0.55
N SER A 2 19.78 0.48 -1.49
CA SER A 2 20.14 1.88 -1.22
C SER A 2 18.95 2.74 -1.65
N GLU A 3 18.02 2.99 -0.74
CA GLU A 3 16.96 3.97 -0.96
C GLU A 3 17.59 5.36 -1.01
N HIS A 4 17.76 5.89 -2.22
CA HIS A 4 18.23 7.25 -2.40
C HIS A 4 17.04 8.20 -2.36
N TRP A 5 17.09 9.18 -1.45
CA TRP A 5 16.09 10.25 -1.30
C TRP A 5 15.65 10.95 -2.59
N PRO A 6 16.43 11.07 -3.69
CA PRO A 6 15.93 11.65 -4.93
C PRO A 6 14.79 10.84 -5.58
N MET A 7 14.63 9.56 -5.25
CA MET A 7 13.49 8.77 -5.74
C MET A 7 12.16 9.25 -5.12
N SER A 8 12.16 9.79 -3.90
CA SER A 8 10.93 10.33 -3.30
C SER A 8 10.48 11.63 -3.99
N HIS A 9 11.38 12.36 -4.65
CA HIS A 9 11.03 13.58 -5.39
C HIS A 9 10.10 13.34 -6.56
N MET A 10 10.11 12.15 -7.16
CA MET A 10 9.17 11.85 -8.25
C MET A 10 7.73 11.85 -7.73
N PHE A 11 7.49 11.27 -6.54
CA PHE A 11 6.17 11.29 -5.90
C PHE A 11 5.80 12.68 -5.35
N ASP A 12 6.78 13.41 -4.84
CA ASP A 12 6.57 14.79 -4.38
C ASP A 12 6.16 15.71 -5.55
N ALA A 13 6.83 15.59 -6.71
CA ALA A 13 6.48 16.33 -7.92
C ALA A 13 5.09 15.99 -8.48
N MET A 14 4.58 14.78 -8.20
CA MET A 14 3.21 14.38 -8.52
C MET A 14 2.17 14.92 -7.53
N GLY A 15 2.59 15.52 -6.41
CA GLY A 15 1.71 15.95 -5.33
C GLY A 15 1.12 14.79 -4.52
N ALA A 16 1.78 13.63 -4.50
CA ALA A 16 1.27 12.42 -3.87
C ALA A 16 1.69 12.24 -2.39
N LEU A 17 2.76 12.93 -1.97
CA LEU A 17 3.26 12.87 -0.60
C LEU A 17 2.54 13.87 0.31
N SER A 18 2.44 13.53 1.61
CA SER A 18 1.93 14.45 2.63
C SER A 18 2.84 15.68 2.77
N THR A 19 2.25 16.87 2.89
CA THR A 19 2.98 18.15 2.96
C THR A 19 2.55 19.04 4.13
N LYS A 20 1.30 18.93 4.60
CA LYS A 20 0.74 19.72 5.70
C LYS A 20 1.34 19.37 7.06
N TYR A 21 1.92 18.17 7.20
CA TYR A 21 2.37 17.62 8.49
C TYR A 21 3.90 17.56 8.65
N ASN A 22 4.66 18.33 7.87
CA ASN A 22 6.14 18.34 7.94
C ASN A 22 6.69 18.70 9.34
N GLU A 23 6.00 19.56 10.08
CA GLU A 23 6.37 19.95 11.45
C GLU A 23 5.89 18.94 12.53
N THR A 24 5.01 18.00 12.16
CA THR A 24 4.48 16.95 13.03
C THR A 24 4.44 15.60 12.29
N PRO A 25 5.60 15.06 11.89
CA PRO A 25 5.69 13.92 10.98
C PRO A 25 5.10 12.62 11.56
N ASP A 26 5.08 12.48 12.88
CA ASP A 26 4.43 11.38 13.61
C ASP A 26 2.92 11.29 13.35
N LYS A 27 2.31 12.39 12.89
CA LYS A 27 0.88 12.48 12.59
C LYS A 27 0.57 12.41 11.09
N ALA A 28 1.56 12.29 10.21
CA ALA A 28 1.37 12.37 8.76
C ALA A 28 0.68 11.13 8.17
N SER A 29 0.95 9.93 8.70
CA SER A 29 0.31 8.69 8.24
C SER A 29 -1.07 8.53 8.89
N ARG A 30 -2.13 8.88 8.14
CA ARG A 30 -3.51 8.94 8.65
C ARG A 30 -4.53 8.44 7.63
N ALA A 31 -4.46 7.14 7.33
CA ALA A 31 -5.39 6.52 6.38
C ALA A 31 -6.86 6.82 6.75
N PHE A 32 -7.65 7.22 5.76
CA PHE A 32 -9.09 7.55 5.86
C PHE A 32 -9.46 8.77 6.71
N ASP A 33 -8.49 9.49 7.26
CA ASP A 33 -8.76 10.74 7.98
C ASP A 33 -9.31 11.82 7.03
N ALA A 34 -10.21 12.67 7.55
CA ALA A 34 -10.84 13.74 6.77
C ALA A 34 -9.82 14.79 6.31
N ASP A 35 -8.76 14.99 7.09
CA ASP A 35 -7.68 15.95 6.83
C ASP A 35 -6.42 15.28 6.26
N ARG A 36 -6.53 14.05 5.71
CA ARG A 36 -5.43 13.40 4.97
C ARG A 36 -5.04 14.23 3.74
N ASP A 37 -3.76 14.24 3.41
CA ASP A 37 -3.22 15.11 2.36
C ASP A 37 -2.17 14.45 1.47
N GLY A 38 -2.02 13.13 1.54
CA GLY A 38 -1.05 12.35 0.78
C GLY A 38 -0.59 11.13 1.57
N PHE A 39 0.25 10.29 0.97
CA PHE A 39 0.86 9.15 1.66
C PHE A 39 2.24 9.51 2.24
N VAL A 40 2.70 8.70 3.19
CA VAL A 40 4.06 8.75 3.73
C VAL A 40 4.88 7.64 3.09
N ILE A 41 6.00 7.98 2.45
CA ILE A 41 6.87 6.99 1.81
C ILE A 41 7.59 6.13 2.86
N ALA A 42 7.67 4.83 2.62
CA ALA A 42 8.37 3.88 3.47
C ALA A 42 9.04 2.79 2.63
N GLY A 43 10.15 2.26 3.13
CA GLY A 43 10.86 1.12 2.55
C GLY A 43 10.64 -0.16 3.36
N GLY A 44 10.57 -1.30 2.68
CA GLY A 44 10.43 -2.61 3.32
C GLY A 44 9.98 -3.72 2.35
N GLY A 45 10.08 -4.97 2.78
CA GLY A 45 9.66 -6.14 2.01
C GLY A 45 9.04 -7.22 2.87
N GLY A 46 8.10 -7.98 2.30
CA GLY A 46 7.41 -9.09 2.97
C GLY A 46 7.09 -10.21 1.98
N VAL A 47 6.99 -11.44 2.49
CA VAL A 47 6.69 -12.64 1.68
C VAL A 47 5.65 -13.48 2.42
N VAL A 48 4.68 -13.99 1.67
CA VAL A 48 3.74 -15.02 2.12
C VAL A 48 3.95 -16.25 1.25
N VAL A 49 4.01 -17.43 1.88
CA VAL A 49 4.04 -18.70 1.18
C VAL A 49 2.62 -19.20 1.05
N VAL A 50 2.17 -19.40 -0.19
CA VAL A 50 0.85 -19.96 -0.50
C VAL A 50 1.02 -21.43 -0.89
N GLU A 51 0.15 -22.26 -0.35
CA GLU A 51 0.19 -23.71 -0.49
C GLU A 51 -1.24 -24.25 -0.64
N GLU A 52 -1.36 -25.44 -1.24
CA GLU A 52 -2.63 -26.16 -1.31
C GLU A 52 -3.05 -26.64 0.09
N LEU A 53 -4.34 -26.51 0.42
CA LEU A 53 -4.85 -26.68 1.78
C LEU A 53 -4.65 -28.09 2.31
N GLU A 54 -5.04 -29.11 1.54
CA GLU A 54 -4.94 -30.51 1.97
C GLU A 54 -3.48 -30.93 2.17
N HIS A 55 -2.58 -30.45 1.32
CA HIS A 55 -1.14 -30.65 1.45
C HIS A 55 -0.59 -29.98 2.73
N ALA A 56 -0.99 -28.74 3.00
CA ALA A 56 -0.61 -28.01 4.22
C ALA A 56 -1.10 -28.74 5.48
N LEU A 57 -2.34 -29.25 5.46
CA LEU A 57 -2.92 -30.05 6.55
C LEU A 57 -2.17 -31.36 6.74
N ALA A 58 -1.88 -32.09 5.66
CA ALA A 58 -1.21 -33.39 5.70
C ALA A 58 0.19 -33.32 6.31
N ARG A 59 0.93 -32.22 6.07
CA ARG A 59 2.26 -32.01 6.67
C ARG A 59 2.22 -31.30 8.03
N GLY A 60 1.04 -30.95 8.55
CA GLY A 60 0.87 -30.25 9.83
C GLY A 60 1.39 -28.80 9.82
N ALA A 61 1.24 -28.08 8.71
CA ALA A 61 1.66 -26.69 8.59
C ALA A 61 0.85 -25.75 9.51
N THR A 62 1.48 -24.71 10.04
CA THR A 62 0.75 -23.59 10.65
C THR A 62 0.07 -22.76 9.57
N ILE A 63 -1.25 -22.82 9.52
CA ILE A 63 -2.06 -22.05 8.58
C ILE A 63 -2.49 -20.74 9.25
N TYR A 64 -2.13 -19.60 8.66
CA TYR A 64 -2.49 -18.27 9.17
C TYR A 64 -3.82 -17.77 8.62
N ALA A 65 -4.12 -18.09 7.37
CA ALA A 65 -5.32 -17.67 6.67
C ALA A 65 -5.57 -18.58 5.46
N GLU A 66 -6.80 -18.55 4.96
CA GLU A 66 -7.21 -19.18 3.70
C GLU A 66 -7.45 -18.08 2.64
N LEU A 67 -6.90 -18.29 1.43
CA LEU A 67 -7.15 -17.39 0.31
C LEU A 67 -8.47 -17.77 -0.38
N THR A 68 -9.55 -17.05 -0.06
CA THR A 68 -10.89 -17.36 -0.57
C THR A 68 -11.21 -16.75 -1.94
N GLY A 69 -10.40 -15.80 -2.42
CA GLY A 69 -10.55 -15.18 -3.74
C GLY A 69 -9.54 -14.06 -4.01
N TYR A 70 -9.42 -13.66 -5.27
CA TYR A 70 -8.60 -12.54 -5.73
C TYR A 70 -9.27 -11.83 -6.91
N ALA A 71 -9.16 -10.51 -6.96
CA ALA A 71 -9.62 -9.69 -8.08
C ALA A 71 -8.65 -8.53 -8.34
N ALA A 72 -8.51 -8.16 -9.61
CA ALA A 72 -7.80 -6.96 -10.04
C ALA A 72 -8.68 -6.22 -11.06
N THR A 73 -8.93 -4.93 -10.80
CA THR A 73 -9.83 -4.08 -11.59
C THR A 73 -9.15 -2.77 -11.93
N SER A 74 -9.66 -2.08 -12.96
CA SER A 74 -9.27 -0.73 -13.34
C SER A 74 -10.54 0.11 -13.52
N ASP A 75 -10.51 1.36 -13.07
CA ASP A 75 -11.62 2.31 -13.25
C ASP A 75 -11.58 3.02 -14.61
N GLY A 76 -10.44 2.95 -15.31
CA GLY A 76 -10.25 3.49 -16.66
C GLY A 76 -10.39 5.01 -16.78
N HIS A 77 -10.36 5.76 -15.66
CA HIS A 77 -10.65 7.19 -15.64
C HIS A 77 -9.45 8.05 -16.07
N ASP A 78 -8.31 7.86 -15.41
CA ASP A 78 -7.05 8.53 -15.71
C ASP A 78 -5.89 7.54 -15.54
N MET A 79 -4.79 7.79 -16.24
CA MET A 79 -3.62 6.91 -16.19
C MET A 79 -2.89 6.93 -14.84
N VAL A 80 -3.10 7.97 -14.02
CA VAL A 80 -2.33 8.28 -12.82
C VAL A 80 -3.22 8.60 -11.62
N ALA A 81 -4.32 9.32 -11.80
CA ALA A 81 -5.23 9.71 -10.73
C ALA A 81 -6.45 8.77 -10.65
N PRO A 82 -6.81 8.24 -9.47
CA PRO A 82 -8.05 7.49 -9.33
C PRO A 82 -9.27 8.40 -9.52
N SER A 83 -10.37 7.83 -10.02
CA SER A 83 -11.66 8.54 -10.21
C SER A 83 -12.31 9.07 -8.92
N GLY A 84 -11.82 8.67 -7.74
CA GLY A 84 -12.42 8.98 -6.44
C GLY A 84 -13.68 8.17 -6.12
N GLU A 85 -14.26 7.45 -7.09
CA GLU A 85 -15.40 6.53 -6.90
C GLU A 85 -14.98 5.13 -6.39
N GLY A 86 -13.68 4.93 -6.14
CA GLY A 86 -13.10 3.79 -5.44
C GLY A 86 -12.10 4.28 -4.39
N GLY A 87 -11.97 3.52 -3.30
CA GLY A 87 -11.15 3.78 -2.10
C GLY A 87 -10.27 5.02 -2.14
N ALA A 88 -10.86 6.16 -1.78
CA ALA A 88 -10.15 7.41 -1.53
C ALA A 88 -9.61 7.45 -0.10
#